data_AF-A0A4Q2S7D9-F1
#
_entry.id   AF-A0A4Q2S7D9-F1
#
_cell.length_a   1.000
_cell.length_b   1.000
_cell.length_c   1.000
_cell.angle_alpha   90.00
_cell.angle_beta   90.00
_cell.angle_gamma   90.00
#
_symmetry.space_group_name_H-M   'P 1'
#
loop_
_entity.id
_entity.type
_entity.pdbx_description
1 polymer ?
#
loop_
_entity_poly.entity_id
_entity_poly.type
_entity_poly.pdbx_seq_one_letter_code
_entity_poly.pdbx_strand_id
1 'polypeptide(L)'
;MTEPDPSDDVQVSESGGTMQRLVGAATARPVDLTLLEPERNVGMGWTPAGSAPFLAPGDPVMWLYGRGIDPMRVVRDDERGLVAWLAEDAETVAWHPADGRSVRDVPLADRFAVERAPVVQRWRGGGVLRIAPTGRPWSVWLFWEDDGSFAGHYVNLELPHTRRGSETATRDLTLDLWLDPDGELWLKDADEVEAAVRAGRYTQAQADEIHAAASWARADLVAGRDWPLDEEWIVWRPPTDWAPVTLPDTDVVRSARGTTLPR
;
A
#
# COMPACT_ATOMS: atom_id res chain seq x y z
N MET A 1 30.40 14.71 -19.01
CA MET A 1 29.44 13.78 -18.40
C MET A 1 29.88 13.67 -16.95
N THR A 2 29.30 14.53 -16.11
CA THR A 2 29.51 14.49 -14.66
C THR A 2 28.84 13.21 -14.17
N GLU A 3 29.58 12.36 -13.45
CA GLU A 3 28.96 11.25 -12.71
C GLU A 3 27.94 11.85 -11.73
N PRO A 4 26.75 11.25 -11.56
CA PRO A 4 25.78 11.71 -10.59
C PRO A 4 26.39 11.70 -9.19
N ASP A 5 26.09 12.71 -8.39
CA ASP A 5 26.56 12.81 -7.01
C ASP A 5 25.91 11.67 -6.20
N PRO A 6 26.65 10.87 -5.41
CA PRO A 6 26.05 9.83 -4.57
C PRO A 6 25.02 10.37 -3.55
N SER A 7 24.96 11.68 -3.31
CA SER A 7 23.88 12.32 -2.55
C SER A 7 22.56 12.45 -3.34
N ASP A 8 22.57 12.38 -4.66
CA ASP A 8 21.36 12.34 -5.50
C ASP A 8 20.62 10.99 -5.36
N ASP A 9 21.33 9.94 -4.89
CA ASP A 9 20.78 8.59 -4.73
C ASP A 9 19.99 8.39 -3.43
N VAL A 10 19.94 9.38 -2.53
CA VAL A 10 19.16 9.31 -1.28
C VAL A 10 18.31 10.57 -1.10
N GLN A 11 17.02 10.38 -0.86
CA GLN A 11 16.06 11.47 -0.69
C GLN A 11 15.08 11.18 0.44
N VAL A 12 14.32 12.20 0.85
CA VAL A 12 13.18 12.06 1.76
C VAL A 12 11.92 12.46 0.99
N SER A 13 10.99 11.53 0.87
CA SER A 13 9.67 11.77 0.27
C SER A 13 8.87 12.84 0.99
N GLU A 14 7.86 13.41 0.33
CA GLU A 14 6.91 14.33 0.95
C GLU A 14 6.17 13.72 2.15
N SER A 15 5.97 12.39 2.13
CA SER A 15 5.40 11.66 3.26
C SER A 15 6.36 11.46 4.45
N GLY A 16 7.61 11.92 4.33
CA GLY A 16 8.63 11.90 5.38
C GLY A 16 9.38 10.57 5.51
N GLY A 17 9.35 9.73 4.47
CA GLY A 17 10.08 8.46 4.44
C GLY A 17 11.31 8.48 3.55
N THR A 18 12.34 7.73 3.94
CA THR A 18 13.63 7.67 3.25
C THR A 18 13.50 6.93 1.92
N MET A 19 14.17 7.43 0.90
CA MET A 19 14.19 6.86 -0.45
C MET A 19 15.63 6.65 -0.90
N GLN A 20 15.90 5.51 -1.53
CA GLN A 20 17.18 5.22 -2.15
C GLN A 20 16.99 4.85 -3.62
N ARG A 21 17.68 5.52 -4.54
CA ARG A 21 17.60 5.21 -5.98
C ARG A 21 18.15 3.81 -6.25
N LEU A 22 17.41 3.02 -7.01
CA LEU A 22 17.78 1.67 -7.41
C LEU A 22 18.38 1.67 -8.81
N VAL A 23 19.70 1.43 -8.88
CA VAL A 23 20.44 1.32 -10.14
C VAL A 23 20.78 -0.13 -10.49
N GLY A 24 21.01 -0.41 -11.78
CA GLY A 24 21.40 -1.73 -12.28
C GLY A 24 20.24 -2.72 -12.49
N ALA A 25 20.56 -4.00 -12.58
CA ALA A 25 19.56 -5.08 -12.71
C ALA A 25 19.14 -5.62 -11.33
N ALA A 26 17.89 -6.06 -11.21
CA ALA A 26 17.44 -6.80 -10.05
C ALA A 26 17.85 -8.27 -10.14
N THR A 27 18.23 -8.86 -9.00
CA THR A 27 18.43 -10.30 -8.87
C THR A 27 17.28 -10.85 -8.04
N ALA A 28 16.17 -11.18 -8.69
CA ALA A 28 15.03 -11.80 -8.02
C ALA A 28 15.34 -13.26 -7.64
N ARG A 29 14.80 -13.69 -6.50
CA ARG A 29 14.78 -15.08 -6.05
C ARG A 29 13.34 -15.46 -5.70
N PRO A 30 13.01 -16.76 -5.61
CA PRO A 30 11.74 -17.18 -5.01
C PRO A 30 11.57 -16.58 -3.61
N VAL A 31 10.38 -16.04 -3.34
CA VAL A 31 9.98 -15.46 -2.05
C VAL A 31 9.14 -16.48 -1.30
N ASP A 32 9.47 -16.76 -0.04
CA ASP A 32 8.68 -17.61 0.84
C ASP A 32 7.65 -16.77 1.61
N LEU A 33 6.49 -16.58 1.00
CA LEU A 33 5.39 -15.82 1.59
C LEU A 33 4.81 -16.50 2.85
N THR A 34 5.10 -17.77 3.09
CA THR A 34 4.59 -18.46 4.29
C THR A 34 5.24 -17.92 5.58
N LEU A 35 6.45 -17.35 5.49
CA LEU A 35 7.10 -16.67 6.60
C LEU A 35 6.42 -15.34 6.97
N LEU A 36 5.72 -14.73 6.02
CA LEU A 36 5.04 -13.44 6.18
C LEU A 36 3.55 -13.60 6.52
N GLU A 37 2.96 -14.78 6.30
CA GLU A 37 1.52 -15.02 6.55
C GLU A 37 1.04 -14.72 7.98
N PRO A 38 1.83 -14.95 9.06
CA PRO A 38 1.43 -14.54 10.41
C PRO A 38 1.11 -13.05 10.55
N GLU A 39 1.57 -12.22 9.61
CA GLU A 39 1.38 -10.78 9.61
C GLU A 39 -0.01 -10.32 9.24
N ARG A 40 -0.79 -11.15 8.53
CA ARG A 40 -2.05 -10.75 7.91
C ARG A 40 -3.05 -10.16 8.91
N ASN A 41 -3.22 -10.80 10.06
CA ASN A 41 -4.03 -10.32 11.19
C ASN A 41 -5.48 -9.92 10.84
N VAL A 42 -6.18 -10.70 10.01
CA VAL A 42 -7.58 -10.44 9.57
C VAL A 42 -8.58 -11.53 9.96
N GLY A 43 -8.19 -12.46 10.83
CA GLY A 43 -9.03 -13.58 11.27
C GLY A 43 -9.20 -14.68 10.21
N MET A 44 -10.26 -15.48 10.34
CA MET A 44 -10.51 -16.67 9.50
C MET A 44 -11.56 -16.39 8.41
N GLY A 45 -11.69 -17.31 7.45
CA GLY A 45 -12.73 -17.28 6.42
C GLY A 45 -12.36 -16.46 5.18
N TRP A 46 -11.06 -16.32 4.92
CA TRP A 46 -10.50 -15.64 3.76
C TRP A 46 -10.04 -16.67 2.72
N THR A 47 -10.23 -16.34 1.46
CA THR A 47 -9.76 -17.14 0.32
C THR A 47 -8.80 -16.31 -0.52
N PRO A 48 -7.85 -16.90 -1.28
CA PRO A 48 -7.03 -16.13 -2.21
C PRO A 48 -7.91 -15.30 -3.16
N ALA A 49 -7.55 -14.03 -3.39
CA ALA A 49 -8.22 -13.21 -4.40
C ALA A 49 -7.92 -13.72 -5.83
N GLY A 50 -8.68 -13.23 -6.82
CA GLY A 50 -8.49 -13.63 -8.23
C GLY A 50 -9.28 -14.86 -8.67
N SER A 51 -10.29 -15.26 -7.88
CA SER A 51 -11.24 -16.30 -8.25
C SER A 51 -12.66 -15.79 -8.06
N ALA A 52 -13.56 -16.22 -8.94
CA ALA A 52 -14.98 -15.86 -8.88
C ALA A 52 -15.64 -16.26 -7.54
N PRO A 53 -16.71 -15.55 -7.10
CA PRO A 53 -17.38 -14.47 -7.80
C PRO A 53 -16.60 -13.15 -7.74
N PHE A 54 -16.51 -12.48 -8.88
CA PHE A 54 -15.98 -11.12 -8.99
C PHE A 54 -17.06 -10.08 -8.69
N LEU A 55 -16.66 -8.94 -8.14
CA LEU A 55 -17.53 -7.78 -7.96
C LEU A 55 -17.73 -7.04 -9.29
N ALA A 56 -18.89 -6.43 -9.48
CA ALA A 56 -19.16 -5.64 -10.67
C ALA A 56 -18.48 -4.27 -10.61
N PRO A 57 -18.12 -3.66 -11.75
CA PRO A 57 -17.69 -2.26 -11.78
C PRO A 57 -18.72 -1.34 -11.10
N GLY A 58 -18.25 -0.47 -10.21
CA GLY A 58 -19.06 0.42 -9.39
C GLY A 58 -19.48 -0.15 -8.03
N ASP A 59 -19.36 -1.46 -7.80
CA ASP A 59 -19.66 -2.06 -6.50
C ASP A 59 -18.74 -1.51 -5.41
N PRO A 60 -19.23 -1.35 -4.16
CA PRO A 60 -18.37 -1.03 -3.04
C PRO A 60 -17.50 -2.23 -2.67
N VAL A 61 -16.23 -1.97 -2.36
CA VAL A 61 -15.30 -2.94 -1.79
C VAL A 61 -14.59 -2.34 -0.58
N MET A 62 -14.56 -3.07 0.53
CA MET A 62 -13.78 -2.67 1.70
C MET A 62 -12.37 -3.23 1.56
N TRP A 63 -11.38 -2.34 1.41
CA TRP A 63 -9.97 -2.69 1.39
C TRP A 63 -9.43 -2.68 2.81
N LEU A 64 -9.28 -3.87 3.39
CA LEU A 64 -8.80 -4.08 4.74
C LEU A 64 -7.28 -4.17 4.72
N TYR A 65 -6.64 -3.18 5.34
CA TYR A 65 -5.19 -3.08 5.41
C TYR A 65 -4.74 -3.39 6.84
N GLY A 66 -4.57 -4.68 7.14
CA GLY A 66 -4.54 -5.19 8.51
C GLY A 66 -5.82 -4.81 9.27
N ARG A 67 -5.74 -3.78 10.13
CA ARG A 67 -6.86 -3.28 10.93
C ARG A 67 -7.50 -2.00 10.37
N GLY A 68 -6.93 -1.42 9.32
CA GLY A 68 -7.49 -0.26 8.64
C GLY A 68 -8.58 -0.65 7.65
N ILE A 69 -9.43 0.31 7.29
CA ILE A 69 -10.51 0.13 6.32
C ILE A 69 -10.54 1.31 5.36
N ASP A 70 -10.27 1.04 4.09
CA ASP A 70 -10.45 2.00 3.00
C ASP A 70 -11.67 1.57 2.17
N PRO A 71 -12.79 2.32 2.20
CA PRO A 71 -13.96 2.03 1.41
C PRO A 71 -13.75 2.53 -0.04
N MET A 72 -13.73 1.60 -0.99
CA MET A 72 -13.38 1.88 -2.38
C MET A 72 -14.50 1.45 -3.33
N ARG A 73 -14.45 1.96 -4.57
CA ARG A 73 -15.25 1.44 -5.68
C ARG A 73 -14.45 0.50 -6.55
N VAL A 74 -15.07 -0.60 -6.97
CA VAL A 74 -14.48 -1.51 -7.95
C VAL A 74 -14.46 -0.83 -9.31
N VAL A 75 -13.29 -0.76 -9.93
CA VAL A 75 -13.11 -0.36 -11.33
C VAL A 75 -13.13 -1.61 -12.21
N ARG A 76 -12.43 -2.66 -11.79
CA ARG A 76 -12.34 -3.96 -12.45
C ARG A 76 -12.05 -5.04 -11.41
N ASP A 77 -12.67 -6.20 -11.52
CA ASP A 77 -12.37 -7.37 -10.70
C ASP A 77 -12.48 -8.61 -11.60
N ASP A 78 -11.36 -9.29 -11.82
CA ASP A 78 -11.25 -10.49 -12.66
C ASP A 78 -10.06 -11.36 -12.24
N GLU A 79 -9.77 -12.43 -12.99
CA GLU A 79 -8.68 -13.37 -12.66
C GLU A 79 -7.31 -12.69 -12.58
N ARG A 80 -7.11 -11.56 -13.29
CA ARG A 80 -5.82 -10.84 -13.34
C ARG A 80 -5.60 -10.02 -12.07
N GLY A 81 -6.66 -9.51 -11.45
CA GLY A 81 -6.58 -8.78 -10.18
C GLY A 81 -7.72 -7.79 -9.96
N LEU A 82 -7.71 -7.19 -8.77
CA LEU A 82 -8.67 -6.16 -8.37
C LEU A 82 -8.10 -4.77 -8.66
N VAL A 83 -8.87 -3.94 -9.36
CA VAL A 83 -8.62 -2.51 -9.58
C VAL A 83 -9.71 -1.75 -8.84
N ALA A 84 -9.33 -0.88 -7.91
CA ALA A 84 -10.27 -0.15 -7.06
C ALA A 84 -9.88 1.33 -6.91
N TRP A 85 -10.88 2.18 -6.79
CA TRP A 85 -10.75 3.63 -6.63
C TRP A 85 -11.14 4.07 -5.22
N LEU A 86 -10.21 4.71 -4.51
CA LEU A 86 -10.49 5.45 -3.28
C LEU A 86 -10.66 6.93 -3.65
N ALA A 87 -11.85 7.46 -3.41
CA ALA A 87 -12.15 8.83 -3.73
C ALA A 87 -11.41 9.82 -2.80
N GLU A 88 -11.14 11.01 -3.31
CA GLU A 88 -10.79 12.18 -2.49
C GLU A 88 -11.79 12.37 -1.36
N ASP A 89 -11.32 12.81 -0.19
CA ASP A 89 -12.12 13.05 1.01
C ASP A 89 -12.88 11.83 1.56
N ALA A 90 -12.66 10.62 1.04
CA ALA A 90 -13.27 9.41 1.58
C ALA A 90 -12.89 9.20 3.04
N GLU A 91 -13.88 8.88 3.88
CA GLU A 91 -13.63 8.49 5.27
C GLU A 91 -12.97 7.10 5.29
N THR A 92 -11.85 6.97 5.99
CA THR A 92 -11.15 5.70 6.21
C THR A 92 -10.98 5.42 7.69
N VAL A 93 -10.81 4.16 8.06
CA VAL A 93 -10.34 3.77 9.39
C VAL A 93 -8.83 3.59 9.33
N ALA A 94 -8.10 4.36 10.13
CA ALA A 94 -6.66 4.25 10.27
C ALA A 94 -6.26 4.08 11.74
N TRP A 95 -5.00 3.71 11.96
CA TRP A 95 -4.45 3.45 13.30
C TRP A 95 -3.25 4.36 13.56
N HIS A 96 -3.50 5.43 14.30
CA HIS A 96 -2.49 6.44 14.64
C HIS A 96 -1.93 6.23 16.05
N PRO A 97 -0.74 6.75 16.34
CA PRO A 97 -0.24 6.84 17.71
C PRO A 97 -1.31 7.39 18.67
N ALA A 98 -1.55 6.69 19.77
CA ALA A 98 -2.61 7.01 20.73
C ALA A 98 -2.36 8.35 21.45
N ASP A 99 -1.12 8.83 21.45
CA ASP A 99 -0.71 10.14 21.98
C ASP A 99 -1.00 11.32 21.02
N GLY A 100 -1.54 11.05 19.83
CA GLY A 100 -1.99 12.06 18.87
C GLY A 100 -0.93 12.57 17.90
N ARG A 101 0.34 12.17 18.07
CA ARG A 101 1.40 12.55 17.13
C ARG A 101 1.20 11.91 15.76
N SER A 102 1.72 12.56 14.72
CA SER A 102 1.91 11.88 13.44
C SER A 102 2.87 10.71 13.62
N VAL A 103 2.67 9.61 12.89
CA VAL A 103 3.60 8.46 12.91
C VAL A 103 5.03 8.88 12.53
N ARG A 104 5.18 9.92 11.71
CA ARG A 104 6.47 10.47 11.28
C ARG A 104 7.17 11.26 12.38
N ASP A 105 6.42 11.80 13.34
CA ASP A 105 6.97 12.51 14.52
C ASP A 105 7.39 11.55 15.65
N VAL A 106 6.99 10.28 15.56
CA VAL A 106 7.48 9.24 16.46
C VAL A 106 8.90 8.87 16.03
N PRO A 107 9.90 8.92 16.94
CA PRO A 107 11.26 8.46 16.63
C PRO A 107 11.24 7.07 16.01
N LEU A 108 12.04 6.86 14.97
CA LEU A 108 12.03 5.62 14.19
C LEU A 108 12.20 4.36 15.07
N ALA A 109 13.04 4.45 16.12
CA ALA A 109 13.27 3.35 17.07
C ALA A 109 12.01 2.91 17.85
N ASP A 110 11.04 3.81 18.03
CA ASP A 110 9.83 3.58 18.81
C ASP A 110 8.56 3.38 17.94
N ARG A 111 8.64 3.69 16.64
CA ARG A 111 7.50 3.79 15.70
C ARG A 111 6.67 2.50 15.57
N PHE A 112 7.30 1.35 15.77
CA PHE A 112 6.68 0.03 15.71
C PHE A 112 6.18 -0.49 17.06
N ALA A 113 6.56 0.15 18.16
CA ALA A 113 6.18 -0.22 19.52
C ALA A 113 5.15 0.74 20.15
N VAL A 114 4.99 1.93 19.59
CA VAL A 114 4.03 2.93 20.08
C VAL A 114 2.60 2.39 20.11
N GLU A 115 1.88 2.67 21.19
CA GLU A 115 0.46 2.33 21.30
C GLU A 115 -0.34 3.08 20.22
N ARG A 116 -1.31 2.39 19.61
CA ARG A 116 -2.13 2.95 18.54
C ARG A 116 -3.61 2.82 18.85
N ALA A 117 -4.38 3.83 18.44
CA ALA A 117 -5.82 3.81 18.52
C ALA A 117 -6.44 3.93 17.11
N PRO A 118 -7.58 3.27 16.86
CA PRO A 118 -8.30 3.43 15.61
C PRO A 118 -8.92 4.83 15.57
N VAL A 119 -8.88 5.49 14.42
CA VAL A 119 -9.55 6.76 14.16
C VAL A 119 -10.25 6.73 12.82
N VAL A 120 -11.31 7.54 12.68
CA VAL A 120 -11.79 7.93 11.35
C VAL A 120 -10.99 9.14 10.89
N GLN A 121 -10.41 9.04 9.70
CA GLN A 121 -9.79 10.16 9.02
C GLN A 121 -10.36 10.31 7.60
N ARG A 122 -10.04 11.43 6.95
CA ARG A 122 -10.29 11.59 5.51
C ARG A 122 -9.02 11.32 4.74
N TRP A 123 -9.15 10.65 3.61
CA TRP A 123 -8.08 10.55 2.62
C TRP A 123 -7.63 11.97 2.23
N ARG A 124 -6.31 12.18 2.16
CA ARG A 124 -5.70 13.47 1.85
C ARG A 124 -5.12 13.45 0.44
N GLY A 125 -5.18 14.57 -0.25
CA GLY A 125 -4.81 14.68 -1.66
C GLY A 125 -5.91 14.17 -2.58
N GLY A 126 -5.63 14.14 -3.88
CA GLY A 126 -6.53 13.55 -4.86
C GLY A 126 -6.84 12.08 -4.57
N GLY A 127 -7.92 11.56 -5.14
CA GLY A 127 -8.23 10.14 -5.03
C GLY A 127 -7.13 9.25 -5.63
N VAL A 128 -7.09 7.99 -5.22
CA VAL A 128 -6.04 7.02 -5.61
C VAL A 128 -6.64 5.78 -6.26
N LEU A 129 -6.08 5.40 -7.42
CA LEU A 129 -6.36 4.12 -8.06
C LEU A 129 -5.39 3.08 -7.50
N ARG A 130 -5.90 1.99 -6.95
CA ARG A 130 -5.10 0.86 -6.45
C ARG A 130 -5.38 -0.39 -7.26
N ILE A 131 -4.32 -1.09 -7.60
CA ILE A 131 -4.38 -2.29 -8.42
C ILE A 131 -3.62 -3.40 -7.71
N ALA A 132 -4.34 -4.45 -7.30
CA ALA A 132 -3.79 -5.63 -6.66
C ALA A 132 -3.80 -6.82 -7.63
N PRO A 133 -2.65 -7.17 -8.24
CA PRO A 133 -2.55 -8.36 -9.06
C PRO A 133 -2.76 -9.64 -8.27
N THR A 134 -3.46 -10.58 -8.89
CA THR A 134 -3.79 -11.87 -8.29
C THR A 134 -2.52 -12.60 -7.89
N GLY A 135 -2.42 -12.97 -6.60
CA GLY A 135 -1.32 -13.77 -6.06
C GLY A 135 0.03 -13.05 -5.94
N ARG A 136 0.10 -11.74 -6.20
CA ARG A 136 1.35 -10.97 -6.08
C ARG A 136 1.46 -10.32 -4.70
N PRO A 137 2.66 -10.28 -4.08
CA PRO A 137 2.89 -9.63 -2.80
C PRO A 137 3.13 -8.11 -2.95
N TRP A 138 2.31 -7.46 -3.77
CA TRP A 138 2.28 -6.03 -3.95
C TRP A 138 0.95 -5.58 -4.54
N SER A 139 0.60 -4.32 -4.31
CA SER A 139 -0.31 -3.58 -5.18
C SER A 139 0.41 -2.36 -5.76
N VAL A 140 -0.13 -1.83 -6.85
CA VAL A 140 0.36 -0.61 -7.51
C VAL A 140 -0.69 0.46 -7.32
N TRP A 141 -0.28 1.58 -6.72
CA TRP A 141 -1.12 2.76 -6.51
C TRP A 141 -0.66 3.85 -7.45
N LEU A 142 -1.61 4.48 -8.13
CA LEU A 142 -1.32 5.55 -9.08
C LEU A 142 -1.66 6.88 -8.43
N PHE A 143 -0.69 7.79 -8.48
CA PHE A 143 -0.82 9.15 -7.94
C PHE A 143 -0.75 10.18 -9.06
N TRP A 144 -1.48 11.27 -8.86
CA TRP A 144 -1.47 12.45 -9.72
C TRP A 144 -1.29 13.70 -8.87
N GLU A 145 -0.65 14.70 -9.44
CA GLU A 145 -0.51 16.02 -8.85
C GLU A 145 -1.82 16.81 -8.90
N ASP A 146 -1.91 17.92 -8.16
CA ASP A 146 -3.08 18.80 -8.14
C ASP A 146 -3.44 19.38 -9.52
N ASP A 147 -2.47 19.50 -10.43
CA ASP A 147 -2.67 19.94 -11.82
C ASP A 147 -3.14 18.81 -12.75
N GLY A 148 -3.28 17.59 -12.22
CA GLY A 148 -3.71 16.39 -12.93
C GLY A 148 -2.61 15.66 -13.70
N SER A 149 -1.35 16.13 -13.64
CA SER A 149 -0.20 15.42 -14.18
C SER A 149 0.07 14.12 -13.39
N PHE A 150 0.63 13.12 -14.07
CA PHE A 150 0.92 11.83 -13.43
C PHE A 150 2.16 11.95 -12.55
N ALA A 151 2.03 11.61 -11.28
CA ALA A 151 3.11 11.74 -10.29
C ALA A 151 3.98 10.48 -10.22
N GLY A 152 3.40 9.29 -10.43
CA GLY A 152 4.15 8.04 -10.41
C GLY A 152 3.34 6.84 -9.96
N HIS A 153 4.00 5.68 -10.00
CA HIS A 153 3.51 4.42 -9.48
C HIS A 153 4.15 4.14 -8.11
N TYR A 154 3.32 3.99 -7.09
CA TYR A 154 3.73 3.48 -5.79
C TYR A 154 3.46 1.99 -5.72
N VAL A 155 4.52 1.18 -5.69
CA VAL A 155 4.42 -0.27 -5.50
C VAL A 155 4.45 -0.54 -4.00
N ASN A 156 3.27 -0.71 -3.42
CA ASN A 156 3.11 -1.05 -2.01
C ASN A 156 3.43 -2.54 -1.83
N LEU A 157 4.52 -2.91 -1.14
CA LEU A 157 4.74 -4.33 -0.84
C LEU A 157 3.83 -4.76 0.30
N GLU A 158 3.13 -5.86 0.06
CA GLU A 158 2.11 -6.35 0.99
C GLU A 158 1.86 -7.84 0.80
N LEU A 159 1.17 -8.47 1.75
CA LEU A 159 0.73 -9.85 1.55
C LEU A 159 -0.24 -9.95 0.37
N PRO A 160 -0.20 -11.05 -0.42
CA PRO A 160 -1.16 -11.24 -1.49
C PRO A 160 -2.59 -11.10 -0.99
N HIS A 161 -3.41 -10.42 -1.79
CA HIS A 161 -4.78 -10.14 -1.44
C HIS A 161 -5.60 -11.41 -1.23
N THR A 162 -6.42 -11.37 -0.19
CA THR A 162 -7.44 -12.37 0.08
C THR A 162 -8.83 -11.74 0.03
N ARG A 163 -9.86 -12.55 -0.18
CA ARG A 163 -11.24 -12.13 -0.46
C ARG A 163 -12.23 -12.80 0.49
N ARG A 164 -13.21 -12.01 0.93
CA ARG A 164 -14.41 -12.45 1.64
C ARG A 164 -15.59 -11.55 1.25
N GLY A 165 -16.46 -12.02 0.35
CA GLY A 165 -17.58 -11.21 -0.15
C GLY A 165 -17.10 -9.90 -0.77
N SER A 166 -17.65 -8.77 -0.31
CA SER A 166 -17.26 -7.42 -0.74
C SER A 166 -16.06 -6.83 0.02
N GLU A 167 -15.26 -7.66 0.68
CA GLU A 167 -14.05 -7.25 1.39
C GLU A 167 -12.81 -7.88 0.75
N THR A 168 -11.73 -7.12 0.68
CA THR A 168 -10.41 -7.65 0.38
C THR A 168 -9.46 -7.35 1.53
N ALA A 169 -8.59 -8.30 1.88
CA ALA A 169 -7.69 -8.17 3.00
C ALA A 169 -6.24 -8.44 2.59
N THR A 170 -5.38 -7.55 3.04
CA THR A 170 -3.95 -7.52 2.81
C THR A 170 -3.22 -7.00 4.06
N ARG A 171 -1.90 -6.96 4.01
CA ARG A 171 -1.06 -6.45 5.09
C ARG A 171 0.18 -5.80 4.54
N ASP A 172 0.39 -4.55 4.94
CA ASP A 172 1.65 -3.82 4.76
C ASP A 172 2.88 -4.66 5.12
N LEU A 173 3.89 -4.60 4.26
CA LEU A 173 5.22 -5.13 4.54
C LEU A 173 6.26 -4.02 4.72
N THR A 174 5.82 -2.77 4.91
CA THR A 174 6.62 -1.59 5.33
C THR A 174 7.58 -1.05 4.27
N LEU A 175 8.08 -1.91 3.39
CA LEU A 175 8.97 -1.56 2.31
C LEU A 175 8.18 -1.28 1.03
N ASP A 176 8.56 -0.26 0.28
CA ASP A 176 7.84 0.11 -0.95
C ASP A 176 8.80 0.42 -2.08
N LEU A 177 8.26 0.50 -3.30
CA LEU A 177 8.97 1.10 -4.43
C LEU A 177 8.20 2.31 -4.95
N TRP A 178 8.92 3.33 -5.38
CA TRP A 178 8.38 4.45 -6.13
C TRP A 178 9.01 4.48 -7.52
N LEU A 179 8.18 4.33 -8.55
CA LEU A 179 8.57 4.47 -9.95
C LEU A 179 8.02 5.79 -10.45
N ASP A 180 8.91 6.74 -10.69
CA ASP A 180 8.51 8.05 -11.20
C ASP A 180 8.13 8.00 -12.70
N PRO A 181 7.59 9.09 -13.26
CA PRO A 181 7.18 9.15 -14.67
C PRO A 181 8.35 9.08 -15.67
N ASP A 182 9.56 9.46 -15.24
CA ASP A 182 10.77 9.41 -16.06
C ASP A 182 11.40 8.00 -16.07
N GLY A 183 10.91 7.12 -15.20
CA GLY A 183 11.30 5.72 -15.09
C GLY A 183 12.40 5.45 -14.07
N GLU A 184 12.76 6.43 -13.22
CA GLU A 184 13.65 6.15 -12.09
C GLU A 184 12.88 5.40 -11.00
N LEU A 185 13.54 4.36 -10.48
CA LEU A 185 12.99 3.51 -9.44
C LEU A 185 13.69 3.79 -8.12
N TRP A 186 12.90 3.95 -7.07
CA TRP A 186 13.35 4.25 -5.73
C TRP A 186 12.85 3.19 -4.76
N LEU A 187 13.72 2.72 -3.88
CA LEU A 187 13.37 1.91 -2.72
C LEU A 187 12.96 2.83 -1.57
N LYS A 188 11.79 2.62 -1.00
CA LYS A 188 11.26 3.41 0.10
C LYS A 188 11.28 2.67 1.42
N ASP A 189 11.58 3.39 2.49
CA ASP A 189 11.35 3.00 3.89
C ASP A 189 12.11 1.72 4.32
N ALA A 190 13.28 1.47 3.70
CA ALA A 190 14.17 0.35 4.06
C ALA A 190 14.70 0.43 5.49
N ASP A 191 14.96 1.65 5.98
CA ASP A 191 15.31 1.93 7.37
C ASP A 191 14.19 1.58 8.36
N GLU A 192 12.93 1.65 7.90
CA GLU A 192 11.76 1.23 8.67
C GLU A 192 11.66 -0.29 8.82
N VAL A 193 12.03 -1.06 7.79
CA VAL A 193 12.13 -2.53 7.91
C VAL A 193 13.15 -2.91 8.99
N GLU A 194 14.33 -2.28 8.99
CA GLU A 194 15.35 -2.53 10.01
C GLU A 194 14.86 -2.13 11.41
N ALA A 195 14.13 -1.02 11.52
CA ALA A 195 13.54 -0.58 12.78
C ALA A 195 12.46 -1.55 13.28
N ALA A 196 11.64 -2.10 12.37
CA ALA A 196 10.67 -3.12 12.68
C ALA A 196 11.34 -4.41 13.18
N VAL A 197 12.49 -4.81 12.61
CA VAL A 197 13.27 -5.95 13.12
C VAL A 197 13.77 -5.68 14.55
N ARG A 198 14.37 -4.51 14.80
CA ARG A 198 14.86 -4.13 16.13
C ARG A 198 13.74 -4.07 17.19
N ALA A 199 12.54 -3.65 16.78
CA ALA A 199 11.36 -3.61 17.64
C ALA A 199 10.70 -4.99 17.85
N GLY A 200 11.20 -6.05 17.20
CA GLY A 200 10.62 -7.39 17.26
C GLY A 200 9.32 -7.56 16.47
N ARG A 201 8.99 -6.59 15.62
CA ARG A 201 7.84 -6.65 14.70
C ARG A 201 8.11 -7.66 13.60
N TYR A 202 9.34 -7.74 13.08
CA TYR A 202 9.77 -8.76 12.13
C TYR A 202 10.97 -9.53 12.68
N THR A 203 11.09 -10.79 12.29
CA THR A 203 12.36 -11.53 12.37
C THR A 203 13.28 -11.14 11.20
N GLN A 204 14.58 -11.42 11.31
CA GLN A 204 15.51 -11.17 10.19
C GLN A 204 15.09 -11.94 8.93
N ALA A 205 14.64 -13.19 9.07
CA ALA A 205 14.18 -13.99 7.94
C ALA A 205 12.97 -13.36 7.24
N GLN A 206 12.03 -12.77 7.99
CA GLN A 206 10.90 -12.03 7.41
C GLN A 206 11.39 -10.79 6.66
N ALA A 207 12.30 -10.01 7.24
CA ALA A 207 12.89 -8.86 6.54
C ALA A 207 13.59 -9.26 5.23
N ASP A 208 14.31 -10.38 5.23
CA ASP A 208 14.96 -10.91 4.03
C ASP A 208 13.94 -11.30 2.94
N GLU A 209 12.75 -11.83 3.31
CA GLU A 209 11.66 -12.09 2.37
C GLU A 209 10.99 -10.80 1.87
N ILE A 210 10.86 -9.76 2.70
CA ILE A 210 10.33 -8.45 2.30
C ILE A 210 11.26 -7.81 1.25
N HIS A 211 12.57 -7.81 1.47
CA HIS A 211 13.54 -7.32 0.48
C HIS A 211 13.57 -8.18 -0.80
N ALA A 212 13.35 -9.49 -0.68
CA ALA A 212 13.21 -10.37 -1.83
C ALA A 212 11.93 -10.07 -2.63
N ALA A 213 10.82 -9.74 -1.97
CA ALA A 213 9.59 -9.28 -2.62
C ALA A 213 9.81 -7.97 -3.38
N ALA A 214 10.57 -7.02 -2.83
CA ALA A 214 10.97 -5.79 -3.54
C ALA A 214 11.79 -6.11 -4.81
N SER A 215 12.75 -7.03 -4.69
CA SER A 215 13.59 -7.46 -5.82
C SER A 215 12.76 -8.20 -6.88
N TRP A 216 11.76 -8.97 -6.46
CA TRP A 216 10.81 -9.63 -7.35
C TRP A 216 9.94 -8.62 -8.09
N ALA A 217 9.33 -7.66 -7.39
CA ALA A 217 8.56 -6.59 -8.03
C ALA A 217 9.42 -5.80 -9.02
N ARG A 218 10.65 -5.43 -8.66
CA ARG A 218 11.57 -4.76 -9.58
C ARG A 218 11.87 -5.58 -10.84
N ALA A 219 12.06 -6.90 -10.71
CA ALA A 219 12.37 -7.77 -11.83
C ALA A 219 11.15 -8.01 -12.75
N ASP A 220 10.02 -8.45 -12.19
CA ASP A 220 8.82 -8.82 -12.95
C ASP A 220 8.05 -7.58 -13.40
N LEU A 221 7.66 -6.73 -12.44
CA LEU A 221 6.77 -5.59 -12.69
C LEU A 221 7.52 -4.47 -13.43
N VAL A 222 8.62 -3.97 -12.87
CA VAL A 222 9.29 -2.76 -13.40
C VAL A 222 10.15 -3.10 -14.63
N ALA A 223 11.12 -4.00 -14.50
CA ALA A 223 12.01 -4.35 -15.59
C ALA A 223 11.33 -5.21 -16.67
N GLY A 224 10.48 -6.15 -16.26
CA GLY A 224 9.67 -6.98 -17.14
C GLY A 224 8.50 -6.24 -17.79
N ARG A 225 8.15 -5.04 -17.30
CA ARG A 225 6.99 -4.25 -17.72
C ARG A 225 5.70 -5.06 -17.64
N ASP A 226 5.58 -5.88 -16.60
CA ASP A 226 4.36 -6.66 -16.36
C ASP A 226 3.22 -5.72 -15.91
N TRP A 227 2.00 -6.24 -15.95
CA TRP A 227 0.82 -5.54 -15.46
C TRP A 227 0.94 -5.27 -13.95
N PRO A 228 0.48 -4.11 -13.45
CA PRO A 228 -0.41 -3.13 -14.09
C PRO A 228 0.25 -1.79 -14.47
N LEU A 229 1.49 -1.75 -14.98
CA LEU A 229 2.15 -0.49 -15.39
C LEU A 229 1.66 0.06 -16.75
N ASP A 230 0.59 -0.49 -17.30
CA ASP A 230 0.05 -0.12 -18.61
C ASP A 230 -0.52 1.32 -18.61
N GLU A 231 -0.33 2.03 -19.72
CA GLU A 231 -0.77 3.43 -19.92
C GLU A 231 -2.28 3.61 -19.70
N GLU A 232 -3.07 2.56 -19.89
CA GLU A 232 -4.53 2.59 -19.66
C GLU A 232 -4.90 3.07 -18.25
N TRP A 233 -4.08 2.75 -17.24
CA TRP A 233 -4.34 3.12 -15.86
C TRP A 233 -3.91 4.56 -15.56
N ILE A 234 -2.88 5.06 -16.25
CA ILE A 234 -2.38 6.44 -16.12
C ILE A 234 -3.43 7.45 -16.64
N VAL A 235 -4.10 7.10 -17.73
CA VAL A 235 -5.14 7.96 -18.36
C VAL A 235 -6.54 7.72 -17.81
N TRP A 236 -6.74 6.67 -17.01
CA TRP A 236 -8.04 6.39 -16.39
C TRP A 236 -8.46 7.52 -15.45
N ARG A 237 -9.76 7.82 -15.42
CA ARG A 237 -10.37 8.79 -14.50
C ARG A 237 -11.67 8.21 -13.93
N PRO A 238 -12.01 8.50 -12.67
CA PRO A 238 -13.27 8.04 -12.09
C PRO A 238 -14.45 8.67 -12.82
N PRO A 239 -15.56 7.93 -13.02
CA PRO A 239 -16.83 8.52 -13.42
C PRO A 239 -17.23 9.69 -12.50
N THR A 240 -17.81 10.74 -13.06
CA THR A 240 -18.13 11.99 -12.33
C THR A 240 -19.20 11.82 -11.25
N ASP A 241 -19.99 10.75 -11.30
CA ASP A 241 -21.04 10.41 -10.35
C ASP A 241 -20.54 9.54 -9.17
N TRP A 242 -19.25 9.17 -9.14
CA TRP A 242 -18.65 8.38 -8.07
C TRP A 242 -18.33 9.22 -6.82
N ALA A 243 -19.32 9.44 -5.95
CA ALA A 243 -19.15 10.10 -4.64
C ALA A 243 -18.54 9.16 -3.57
N PRO A 244 -17.70 9.57 -2.60
CA PRO A 244 -17.03 8.66 -1.67
C PRO A 244 -17.89 7.53 -1.08
N VAL A 245 -17.38 6.29 -1.06
CA VAL A 245 -18.07 5.15 -0.46
C VAL A 245 -18.08 5.31 1.06
N THR A 246 -19.23 5.14 1.69
CA THR A 246 -19.37 5.30 3.14
C THR A 246 -18.79 4.10 3.90
N LEU A 247 -18.07 4.35 5.00
CA LEU A 247 -17.67 3.32 5.94
C LEU A 247 -18.90 2.56 6.50
N PRO A 248 -18.83 1.22 6.63
CA PRO A 248 -19.92 0.44 7.19
C PRO A 248 -20.05 0.67 8.70
N ASP A 249 -21.25 0.49 9.27
CA ASP A 249 -21.48 0.61 10.71
C ASP A 249 -21.05 -0.66 11.46
N THR A 250 -19.73 -0.88 11.54
CA THR A 250 -19.11 -2.01 12.24
C THR A 250 -18.54 -1.59 13.59
N ASP A 251 -18.25 -2.55 14.47
CA ASP A 251 -17.67 -2.27 15.80
C ASP A 251 -16.37 -1.48 15.71
N VAL A 252 -15.50 -1.79 14.75
CA VAL A 252 -14.24 -1.07 14.57
C VAL A 252 -14.47 0.35 14.08
N VAL A 253 -15.44 0.58 13.18
CA VAL A 253 -15.80 1.93 12.71
C VAL A 253 -16.45 2.74 13.83
N ARG A 254 -17.35 2.15 14.62
CA ARG A 254 -17.94 2.81 15.80
C ARG A 254 -16.89 3.18 16.84
N SER A 255 -15.95 2.27 17.12
CA SER A 255 -14.80 2.55 17.99
C SER A 255 -13.96 3.70 17.44
N ALA A 256 -13.63 3.67 16.14
CA ALA A 256 -12.84 4.69 15.47
C ALA A 256 -13.50 6.08 15.50
N ARG A 257 -14.83 6.15 15.32
CA ARG A 257 -15.62 7.38 15.43
C ARG A 257 -15.69 7.92 16.86
N GLY A 258 -15.59 7.04 17.86
CA GLY A 258 -15.55 7.41 19.27
C GLY A 258 -14.18 7.90 19.76
N THR A 259 -13.10 7.61 19.02
CA THR A 259 -11.75 8.02 19.39
C THR A 259 -11.53 9.51 19.14
N THR A 260 -11.07 10.23 20.15
CA THR A 260 -10.51 11.58 20.00
C THR A 260 -9.07 11.54 20.47
N LEU A 261 -8.12 11.75 19.55
CA LEU A 261 -6.71 11.82 19.91
C LEU A 261 -6.37 13.18 20.53
N PRO A 262 -5.36 13.24 21.41
CA PRO A 262 -4.78 14.52 21.84
C PRO A 262 -4.32 15.35 20.64
N ARG A 263 -4.33 16.67 20.80
CA ARG A 263 -3.71 17.60 19.84
C ARG A 263 -2.29 17.92 20.27
#